data_AF-A0A0R0BP25-F1
#
_entry.id   AF-A0A0R0BP25-F1
#
_cell.length_a   1.000
_cell.length_b   1.000
_cell.length_c   1.000
_cell.angle_alpha   90.00
_cell.angle_beta   90.00
_cell.angle_gamma   90.00
#
_symmetry.space_group_name_H-M   'P 1'
#
loop_
_entity.id
_entity.type
_entity.pdbx_description
1 polymer ?
#
loop_
_entity_poly.entity_id
_entity_poly.type
_entity_poly.pdbx_seq_one_letter_code
_entity_poly.pdbx_strand_id
1 'polypeptide(L)'
;MDRRISCRGDNYLRTLLIQGARSCLQQAKLANPQTASAEQIWITSLASRLPFGKVLVAIANKHARQLWAMLRRGEDYDSEAWLQHPMVQRSRKKAFAA
;
A
#
# COMPACT_ATOMS: atom_id res chain seq x y z
N MET A 1 27.08 -20.98 0.24
CA MET A 1 25.62 -21.22 0.36
C MET A 1 24.94 -20.76 -0.91
N ASP A 2 24.36 -21.72 -1.63
CA ASP A 2 23.79 -21.56 -2.97
C ASP A 2 22.48 -20.75 -2.91
N ARG A 3 22.52 -19.45 -3.19
CA ARG A 3 21.32 -18.60 -3.31
C ARG A 3 20.67 -18.86 -4.67
N ARG A 4 19.99 -20.00 -4.81
CA ARG A 4 19.07 -20.24 -5.92
C ARG A 4 18.00 -19.16 -5.87
N ILE A 5 17.99 -18.26 -6.86
CA ILE A 5 16.91 -17.30 -7.06
C ILE A 5 15.69 -18.11 -7.50
N SER A 6 14.94 -18.63 -6.53
CA SER A 6 13.63 -19.20 -6.78
C SER A 6 12.74 -18.06 -7.27
N CYS A 7 12.11 -18.22 -8.43
CA CYS A 7 11.11 -17.27 -8.96
C CYS A 7 9.92 -17.03 -8.01
N ARG A 8 9.89 -17.71 -6.84
CA ARG A 8 8.94 -17.52 -5.75
C ARG A 8 9.26 -16.33 -4.83
N GLY A 9 10.44 -15.71 -4.96
CA GLY A 9 10.88 -14.63 -4.06
C GLY A 9 11.26 -15.13 -2.66
N ASP A 10 11.54 -14.19 -1.75
CA ASP A 10 12.01 -14.47 -0.39
C ASP A 10 10.84 -14.76 0.57
N ASN A 11 10.87 -15.93 1.23
CA ASN A 11 9.84 -16.35 2.20
C ASN A 11 9.83 -15.51 3.47
N TYR A 12 11.00 -15.10 3.97
CA TYR A 12 11.13 -14.27 5.15
C TYR A 12 10.55 -12.87 4.88
N LEU A 13 10.87 -12.28 3.73
CA LEU A 13 10.33 -10.98 3.34
C LEU A 13 8.80 -11.01 3.24
N ARG A 14 8.22 -12.07 2.66
CA ARG A 14 6.77 -12.24 2.60
C ARG A 14 6.16 -12.29 3.99
N THR A 15 6.76 -13.03 4.91
CA THR A 15 6.29 -13.12 6.30
C THR A 15 6.29 -11.74 6.98
N LEU A 16 7.36 -10.96 6.81
CA LEU A 16 7.45 -9.60 7.34
C LEU A 16 6.36 -8.69 6.77
N LEU A 17 6.13 -8.73 5.46
CA LEU A 17 5.09 -7.93 4.81
C LEU A 17 3.68 -8.30 5.29
N ILE A 18 3.40 -9.58 5.51
CA ILE A 18 2.10 -10.02 6.06
C ILE A 18 1.93 -9.58 7.51
N GLN A 19 2.99 -9.64 8.32
CA GLN A 19 2.93 -9.15 9.69
C GLN A 19 2.75 -7.62 9.75
N GLY A 20 3.44 -6.87 8.87
CA GLY A 20 3.23 -5.44 8.70
C GLY A 20 1.80 -5.09 8.24
N ALA A 21 1.25 -5.89 7.32
CA ALA A 21 -0.14 -5.73 6.88
C ALA A 21 -1.15 -5.90 8.04
N ARG A 22 -0.89 -6.81 8.99
CA ARG A 22 -1.74 -6.98 10.18
C ARG A 22 -1.72 -5.72 11.06
N SER A 23 -0.55 -5.16 11.34
CA SER A 23 -0.45 -3.91 12.09
C SER A 23 -1.14 -2.75 11.39
N CYS A 24 -0.98 -2.62 10.06
CA CYS A 24 -1.65 -1.56 9.29
C CYS A 24 -3.16 -1.71 9.29
N LEU A 25 -3.68 -2.94 9.17
CA LEU A 25 -5.12 -3.21 9.28
C LEU A 25 -5.66 -2.84 10.67
N GLN A 26 -4.92 -3.16 11.74
CA GLN A 26 -5.31 -2.79 13.09
C GLN A 26 -5.34 -1.27 13.26
N GLN A 27 -4.32 -0.56 12.77
CA GLN A 27 -4.28 0.90 12.82
C GLN A 27 -5.40 1.54 11.99
N ALA A 28 -5.71 1.00 10.81
CA ALA A 28 -6.81 1.50 9.97
C ALA A 28 -8.18 1.33 10.64
N LYS A 29 -8.38 0.26 11.42
CA LYS A 29 -9.61 0.03 12.19
C LYS A 29 -9.76 0.99 13.38
N LEU A 30 -8.65 1.44 13.96
CA LEU A 30 -8.63 2.37 15.10
C LEU A 30 -8.66 3.85 14.65
N ALA A 31 -8.37 4.12 13.38
CA ALA A 31 -8.31 5.47 12.84
C ALA A 31 -9.68 6.15 12.88
N ASN A 32 -9.69 7.44 13.24
CA ASN A 32 -10.90 8.26 13.15
C ASN A 32 -11.22 8.50 11.66
N PRO A 33 -12.45 8.23 11.19
CA PRO A 33 -12.83 8.44 9.79
C PRO A 33 -12.56 9.84 9.23
N GLN A 34 -12.55 10.86 10.10
CA GLN A 34 -12.36 12.26 9.71
C GLN A 34 -10.88 12.62 9.47
N THR A 35 -9.95 11.88 10.07
CA THR A 35 -8.49 12.12 9.97
C THR A 35 -7.76 10.95 9.33
N ALA A 36 -8.50 9.93 8.87
CA ALA A 36 -7.93 8.75 8.26
C ALA A 36 -7.20 9.09 6.96
N SER A 37 -5.99 8.54 6.81
CA SER A 37 -5.25 8.67 5.56
C SER A 37 -5.97 7.96 4.42
N ALA A 38 -5.67 8.34 3.17
CA ALA A 38 -6.22 7.67 1.99
C ALA A 38 -5.96 6.16 2.00
N GLU A 39 -4.82 5.74 2.56
CA GLU A 39 -4.52 4.31 2.76
C GLU A 39 -5.44 3.66 3.79
N GLN A 40 -5.64 4.27 4.95
CA GLN A 40 -6.51 3.71 5.99
C GLN A 40 -7.95 3.57 5.49
N ILE A 41 -8.45 4.56 4.74
CA ILE A 41 -9.78 4.50 4.11
C ILE A 41 -9.87 3.33 3.13
N TRP A 42 -8.86 3.16 2.27
CA TRP A 42 -8.80 2.02 1.32
C TRP A 42 -8.76 0.67 2.05
N ILE A 43 -7.94 0.55 3.10
CA ILE A 43 -7.84 -0.67 3.91
C ILE A 43 -9.19 -1.02 4.55
N THR A 44 -9.87 -0.04 5.16
CA THR A 44 -11.17 -0.24 5.81
C THR A 44 -12.25 -0.62 4.80
N SER A 45 -12.27 0.01 3.62
CA SER A 45 -13.16 -0.36 2.51
C SER A 45 -12.88 -1.76 1.94
N LEU A 46 -11.64 -2.22 2.00
CA LEU A 46 -11.25 -3.56 1.54
C LEU A 46 -11.65 -4.61 2.59
N ALA A 47 -11.42 -4.30 3.87
CA ALA A 47 -11.80 -5.14 5.01
C ALA A 47 -13.31 -5.35 5.14
N SER A 48 -14.14 -4.42 4.67
CA SER A 48 -15.60 -4.59 4.69
C SER A 48 -16.12 -5.57 3.63
N ARG A 49 -15.33 -5.88 2.59
CA ARG A 49 -15.78 -6.69 1.44
C ARG A 49 -15.04 -8.01 1.29
N LEU A 50 -13.86 -8.17 1.88
CA LEU A 50 -13.01 -9.35 1.70
C LEU A 50 -12.73 -10.08 3.03
N PRO A 51 -12.53 -11.41 2.97
CA PRO A 51 -12.10 -12.17 4.13
C PRO A 51 -10.70 -11.78 4.58
N PHE A 52 -10.44 -11.91 5.88
CA PHE A 52 -9.22 -11.44 6.55
C PHE A 52 -7.91 -11.82 5.84
N GLY A 53 -7.75 -13.08 5.43
CA GLY A 53 -6.53 -13.52 4.73
C GLY A 53 -6.29 -12.78 3.41
N LYS A 54 -7.34 -12.55 2.61
CA LYS A 54 -7.24 -11.80 1.35
C LYS A 54 -6.92 -10.32 1.59
N VAL A 55 -7.47 -9.75 2.66
CA VAL A 55 -7.18 -8.37 3.08
C VAL A 55 -5.68 -8.20 3.37
N LEU A 56 -5.10 -9.09 4.18
CA LEU A 56 -3.68 -9.01 4.53
C LEU A 56 -2.77 -9.14 3.30
N VAL A 57 -3.07 -10.08 2.41
CA VAL A 57 -2.28 -10.27 1.18
C VAL A 57 -2.39 -9.05 0.26
N ALA A 58 -3.58 -8.43 0.15
CA ALA A 58 -3.77 -7.24 -0.66
C ALA A 58 -2.95 -6.05 -0.12
N ILE A 59 -2.96 -5.82 1.20
CA ILE A 59 -2.18 -4.77 1.85
C ILE A 59 -0.68 -5.03 1.63
N ALA A 60 -0.22 -6.25 1.92
CA ALA A 60 1.18 -6.64 1.74
C ALA A 60 1.66 -6.46 0.29
N ASN A 61 0.83 -6.81 -0.70
CA ASN A 61 1.16 -6.62 -2.11
C ASN A 61 1.26 -5.13 -2.47
N LYS A 62 0.35 -4.29 -1.98
CA LYS A 62 0.41 -2.84 -2.17
C LYS A 62 1.72 -2.27 -1.59
N HIS A 63 2.07 -2.62 -0.35
CA HIS A 63 3.32 -2.18 0.28
C HIS A 63 4.55 -2.66 -0.46
N ALA A 64 4.57 -3.92 -0.92
CA ALA A 64 5.68 -4.44 -1.72
C ALA A 64 5.90 -3.63 -3.01
N ARG A 65 4.82 -3.20 -3.66
CA ARG A 65 4.89 -2.36 -4.87
C ARG A 65 5.37 -0.95 -4.57
N GLN A 66 4.96 -0.35 -3.46
CA GLN A 66 5.46 0.95 -2.99
C GLN A 66 6.96 0.87 -2.67
N LEU A 67 7.38 -0.12 -1.87
CA LEU A 67 8.79 -0.36 -1.55
C LEU A 67 9.62 -0.56 -2.82
N TRP A 68 9.14 -1.36 -3.77
CA TRP A 68 9.85 -1.54 -5.03
C TRP A 68 9.99 -0.23 -5.82
N ALA A 69 8.94 0.59 -5.87
CA ALA A 69 8.99 1.88 -6.56
C ALA A 69 10.01 2.84 -5.90
N MET A 70 10.00 2.92 -4.58
CA MET A 70 10.94 3.71 -3.78
C MET A 70 12.38 3.24 -4.01
N LEU A 71 12.64 1.95 -3.82
CA LEU A 71 13.97 1.36 -3.99
C LEU A 71 14.51 1.52 -5.42
N ARG A 72 13.63 1.41 -6.42
CA ARG A 72 14.02 1.57 -7.83
C ARG A 72 14.39 3.02 -8.17
N ARG A 73 13.77 3.99 -7.51
CA ARG A 73 13.98 5.42 -7.75
C ARG A 73 15.02 6.04 -6.80
N GLY A 74 15.36 5.35 -5.72
CA GLY A 74 16.18 5.92 -4.64
C GLY A 74 15.45 7.03 -3.89
N GLU A 75 14.13 6.93 -3.78
CA GLU A 75 13.26 7.93 -3.13
C GLU A 75 12.83 7.44 -1.75
N ASP A 76 12.65 8.37 -0.82
CA ASP A 76 12.09 8.10 0.51
C ASP A 76 10.56 7.88 0.46
N TYR A 77 10.00 7.34 1.54
CA TYR A 77 8.56 7.12 1.64
C TYR A 77 7.81 8.46 1.74
N ASP A 78 6.87 8.67 0.82
CA ASP A 78 5.94 9.80 0.83
C ASP A 78 4.50 9.28 0.78
N SER A 79 3.71 9.57 1.82
CA SER A 79 2.31 9.15 1.90
C SER A 79 1.43 9.87 0.87
N GLU A 80 1.85 11.03 0.39
CA GLU A 80 1.13 11.87 -0.56
C GLU A 80 1.69 11.78 -1.99
N ALA A 81 2.60 10.83 -2.26
CA ALA A 81 3.17 10.63 -3.60
C ALA A 81 2.10 10.38 -4.69
N TRP A 82 0.92 9.89 -4.30
CA TRP A 82 -0.22 9.69 -5.19
C TRP A 82 -0.76 11.01 -5.76
N LEU A 83 -0.62 12.14 -5.06
CA LEU A 83 -1.01 13.47 -5.56
C LEU A 83 -0.19 13.87 -6.78
N GLN A 84 1.08 13.46 -6.85
CA GLN A 84 1.96 13.75 -7.98
C GLN A 84 1.67 12.88 -9.21
N HIS A 85 0.83 11.86 -9.08
CA HIS A 85 0.55 10.95 -10.18
C HIS A 85 -0.18 11.67 -11.34
N PRO A 86 0.24 11.45 -12.61
CA PRO A 86 -0.32 12.18 -13.76
C PRO A 86 -1.85 12.09 -13.90
N MET A 87 -2.45 10.96 -13.49
CA MET A 87 -3.91 10.79 -13.52
C MET A 87 -4.63 11.72 -12.53
N VAL A 88 -4.04 11.99 -11.37
CA VAL A 88 -4.61 12.90 -10.35
C VAL A 88 -4.47 14.35 -10.82
N GLN A 89 -3.29 14.70 -11.34
CA GLN A 89 -3.01 16.04 -11.88
C GLN A 89 -3.92 16.40 -13.07
N ARG A 90 -4.26 15.42 -13.92
CA ARG A 90 -5.18 15.62 -15.06
C ARG A 90 -6.60 15.95 -14.61
N SER A 91 -7.08 15.30 -13.56
CA SER A 91 -8.40 15.60 -12.98
C SER A 91 -8.44 17.00 -12.37
N ARG A 92 -7.38 17.39 -11.65
CA ARG A 92 -7.27 18.73 -11.04
C ARG A 92 -7.24 19.83 -12.11
N LYS A 93 -6.42 19.68 -13.16
CA LYS A 93 -6.36 20.65 -14.26
C LYS A 93 -7.70 20.81 -14.99
N LYS A 94 -8.46 19.73 -15.18
CA LYS A 94 -9.79 19.79 -15.80
C LYS A 94 -10.82 20.53 -14.91
N ALA A 95 -10.78 20.32 -13.60
CA ALA A 95 -11.67 20.98 -12.66
C ALA A 95 -11.44 22.51 -12.53
N PHE A 96 -10.21 22.98 -12.76
CA PHE A 96 -9.88 24.41 -12.79
C PHE A 96 -10.13 25.09 -14.15
N ALA A 97 -10.41 24.31 -15.19
CA ALA A 97 -10.65 24.79 -16.55
C ALA A 97 -12.15 24.83 -16.92
N ALA A 98 -13.04 24.59 -15.96
CA ALA A 98 -14.49 24.68 -16.07
C ALA A 98 -15.00 25.75 -15.10
#